data_AF-A0A1Q7LMI8-F1
#
_entry.id   AF-A0A1Q7LMI8-F1
#
_cell.length_a   1.000
_cell.length_b   1.000
_cell.length_c   1.000
_cell.angle_alpha   90.00
_cell.angle_beta   90.00
_cell.angle_gamma   90.00
#
_symmetry.space_group_name_H-M   'P 1'
#
loop_
_entity.id
_entity.type
_entity.pdbx_description
1 polymer ?
#
loop_
_entity_poly.entity_id
_entity_poly.type
_entity_poly.pdbx_seq_one_letter_code
_entity_poly.pdbx_strand_id
1 'polypeptide(L)'
;MSAPHFSETELVNAHSHCSHNLEEVQKSPNSGCFCCLKIFSSSEVTEWLADGTVLCPYCDIDSVLGSMSGYPLTKDFLVEMNKRWFRKITKPLSVMLVLVNVCLLPSV
;
A
#
# COMPACT_ATOMS: atom_id res chain seq x y z
N MET A 1 18.26 -19.93 2.09
CA MET A 1 18.25 -18.62 1.43
C MET A 1 17.71 -17.63 2.44
N SER A 2 18.54 -16.71 2.93
CA SER A 2 18.12 -15.68 3.89
C SER A 2 17.03 -14.82 3.26
N ALA A 3 15.95 -14.53 3.99
CA ALA A 3 14.93 -13.61 3.52
C ALA A 3 15.57 -12.24 3.20
N PRO A 4 15.10 -11.53 2.16
CA PRO A 4 15.57 -10.17 1.89
C PRO A 4 15.32 -9.31 3.14
N HIS A 5 16.36 -8.60 3.58
CA HIS A 5 16.28 -7.68 4.71
C HIS A 5 16.12 -6.25 4.16
N PHE A 6 14.89 -5.73 4.15
CA PHE A 6 14.60 -4.35 3.80
C PHE A 6 14.86 -3.44 5.01
N SER A 7 15.47 -2.28 4.79
CA SER A 7 15.71 -1.30 5.86
C SER A 7 14.44 -0.54 6.25
N GLU A 8 14.37 -0.07 7.49
CA GLU A 8 13.26 0.79 7.95
C GLU A 8 13.09 2.03 7.06
N THR A 9 14.20 2.63 6.62
CA THR A 9 14.18 3.81 5.74
C THR A 9 13.57 3.47 4.38
N GLU A 10 13.90 2.31 3.78
CA GLU A 10 13.28 1.88 2.52
C GLU A 10 11.78 1.68 2.66
N LEU A 11 11.34 1.04 3.75
CA LEU A 11 9.92 0.84 4.02
C LEU A 11 9.20 2.18 4.21
N VAL A 12 9.77 3.09 5.00
CA VAL A 12 9.19 4.42 5.26
C VAL A 12 9.12 5.26 3.99
N ASN A 13 10.17 5.23 3.18
CA ASN A 13 10.17 5.96 1.91
C ASN A 13 9.20 5.32 0.92
N ALA A 14 9.07 3.99 0.86
CA ALA A 14 8.05 3.36 0.02
C ALA A 14 6.64 3.74 0.47
N HIS A 15 6.41 3.85 1.78
CA HIS A 15 5.11 4.26 2.31
C HIS A 15 4.69 5.65 1.84
N SER A 16 5.60 6.61 1.59
CA SER A 16 5.17 7.92 1.09
C SER A 16 4.47 7.85 -0.28
N HIS A 17 4.75 6.81 -1.08
CA HIS A 17 4.14 6.56 -2.39
C HIS A 17 2.73 5.93 -2.31
N CYS A 18 2.17 5.69 -1.11
CA CYS A 18 0.75 5.31 -0.98
C CYS A 18 -0.20 6.49 -0.89
N SER A 19 0.29 7.74 -0.94
CA SER A 19 -0.50 8.97 -0.85
C SER A 19 -0.35 9.82 -2.10
N HIS A 20 -1.41 10.52 -2.52
CA HIS A 20 -1.42 11.40 -3.71
C HIS A 20 -0.82 10.72 -4.96
N ASN A 21 -1.08 9.42 -5.12
CA ASN A 21 -0.31 8.53 -5.99
C ASN A 21 -1.07 8.09 -7.26
N LEU A 22 -2.21 8.71 -7.57
CA LEU A 22 -3.02 8.39 -8.74
C LEU A 22 -2.20 8.42 -10.05
N GLU A 23 -1.39 9.46 -10.25
CA GLU A 23 -0.59 9.59 -11.49
C GLU A 23 0.47 8.48 -11.61
N GLU A 24 1.13 8.14 -10.51
CA GLU A 24 2.12 7.06 -10.48
C GLU A 24 1.47 5.69 -10.75
N VAL A 25 0.32 5.43 -10.11
CA VAL A 25 -0.42 4.18 -10.28
C VAL A 25 -0.94 4.05 -11.71
N GLN A 26 -1.47 5.12 -12.31
CA GLN A 26 -1.92 5.09 -13.71
C GLN A 26 -0.80 4.82 -14.72
N LYS A 27 0.43 5.25 -14.41
CA LYS A 27 1.61 4.97 -15.24
C LYS A 27 2.18 3.56 -14.99
N SER A 28 1.90 2.99 -13.82
CA SER A 28 2.39 1.67 -13.45
C SER A 28 1.66 0.57 -14.23
N PRO A 29 2.35 -0.47 -14.71
CA PRO A 29 1.69 -1.66 -15.25
C PRO A 29 0.97 -2.46 -14.15
N ASN A 30 1.60 -2.56 -12.97
CA ASN A 30 1.10 -3.33 -11.85
C ASN A 30 1.10 -2.49 -10.58
N SER A 31 0.16 -2.81 -9.69
CA SER A 31 0.03 -2.21 -8.37
C SER A 31 -0.12 -3.29 -7.31
N GLY A 32 0.26 -2.95 -6.09
CA GLY A 32 0.24 -3.89 -4.98
C GLY A 32 -0.28 -3.23 -3.71
N CYS A 33 -1.20 -3.89 -3.04
CA CYS A 33 -1.72 -3.43 -1.76
C CYS A 33 -0.98 -4.12 -0.62
N PHE A 34 -0.30 -3.36 0.23
CA PHE A 34 0.38 -3.93 1.40
C PHE A 34 -0.57 -4.20 2.58
N CYS A 35 -1.84 -3.81 2.52
CA CYS A 35 -2.83 -4.24 3.50
C CYS A 35 -3.31 -5.68 3.23
N CYS A 36 -3.83 -5.95 2.03
CA CYS A 36 -4.35 -7.27 1.66
C CYS A 36 -3.33 -8.18 0.96
N LEU A 37 -2.11 -7.69 0.74
CA LEU A 37 -0.97 -8.40 0.12
C LEU A 37 -1.22 -8.87 -1.33
N LYS A 38 -2.19 -8.27 -2.02
CA LYS A 38 -2.48 -8.57 -3.43
C LYS A 38 -1.65 -7.70 -4.35
N ILE A 39 -1.13 -8.30 -5.41
CA ILE A 39 -0.56 -7.63 -6.57
C ILE A 39 -1.52 -7.85 -7.73
N PHE A 40 -1.85 -6.78 -8.44
CA PHE A 40 -2.90 -6.72 -9.47
C PHE A 40 -2.51 -5.71 -10.57
N SER A 41 -3.24 -5.69 -11.68
CA SER A 41 -3.00 -4.70 -12.73
C SER A 41 -3.45 -3.33 -12.26
N SER A 42 -2.64 -2.30 -12.49
CA SER A 42 -3.03 -0.93 -12.10
C SER A 42 -4.29 -0.44 -12.82
N SER A 43 -4.65 -1.06 -13.95
CA SER A 43 -5.90 -0.80 -14.67
C SER A 43 -7.17 -1.21 -13.90
N GLU A 44 -7.04 -2.04 -12.86
CA GLU A 44 -8.16 -2.45 -11.99
C GLU A 44 -8.51 -1.37 -10.96
N VAL A 45 -7.67 -0.35 -10.77
CA VAL A 45 -7.94 0.76 -9.84
C VAL A 45 -8.95 1.71 -10.49
N THR A 46 -10.14 1.78 -9.90
CA THR A 46 -11.23 2.66 -10.38
C THR A 46 -11.62 3.74 -9.38
N GLU A 47 -11.11 3.69 -8.16
CA GLU A 47 -11.48 4.60 -7.07
C GLU A 47 -10.26 5.26 -6.44
N TRP A 48 -10.42 6.53 -6.08
CA TRP A 48 -9.42 7.35 -5.41
C TRP A 48 -10.10 8.42 -4.55
N LEU A 49 -9.39 8.87 -3.52
CA LEU A 49 -9.81 9.95 -2.62
C LEU A 49 -9.69 11.32 -3.32
N ALA A 50 -10.28 12.35 -2.71
CA ALA A 50 -10.30 13.71 -3.26
C ALA A 50 -8.90 14.33 -3.46
N ASP A 51 -7.90 13.83 -2.74
CA ASP A 51 -6.50 14.26 -2.84
C ASP A 51 -5.69 13.48 -3.89
N GLY A 52 -6.31 12.52 -4.59
CA GLY A 52 -5.65 11.67 -5.59
C GLY A 52 -4.95 10.44 -4.99
N THR A 53 -5.25 10.06 -3.75
CA THR A 53 -4.80 8.80 -3.16
C THR A 53 -5.65 7.63 -3.66
N VAL A 54 -5.05 6.61 -4.26
CA VAL A 54 -5.80 5.47 -4.82
C VAL A 54 -6.29 4.49 -3.75
N LEU A 55 -7.47 3.91 -3.98
CA LEU A 55 -8.02 2.85 -3.14
C LEU A 55 -7.77 1.48 -3.77
N CYS A 56 -7.47 0.48 -2.93
CA CYS A 56 -7.32 -0.89 -3.41
C CYS A 56 -8.68 -1.46 -3.85
N PRO A 57 -8.83 -2.00 -5.07
CA PRO A 57 -10.11 -2.53 -5.57
C PRO A 57 -10.58 -3.83 -4.88
N TYR A 58 -9.77 -4.36 -3.95
CA TYR A 58 -10.05 -5.63 -3.26
C TYR A 58 -10.37 -5.47 -1.77
N CYS A 59 -9.99 -4.34 -1.16
CA CYS A 59 -10.19 -4.12 0.27
C CYS A 59 -10.47 -2.66 0.64
N ASP A 60 -10.57 -1.77 -0.35
CA ASP A 60 -10.96 -0.35 -0.20
C ASP A 60 -10.05 0.48 0.72
N ILE A 61 -8.80 0.04 0.90
CA ILE A 61 -7.81 0.72 1.73
C ILE A 61 -6.80 1.45 0.84
N ASP A 62 -6.43 2.65 1.28
CA ASP A 62 -5.43 3.57 0.74
C ASP A 62 -3.99 3.07 0.97
N SER A 63 -3.69 1.84 0.59
CA SER A 63 -2.36 1.23 0.85
C SER A 63 -1.80 0.54 -0.38
N VAL A 64 -1.93 1.22 -1.51
CA VAL A 64 -1.52 0.74 -2.82
C VAL A 64 -0.22 1.41 -3.23
N LEU A 65 0.73 0.62 -3.72
CA LEU A 65 1.95 1.10 -4.37
C LEU A 65 1.92 0.76 -5.86
N GLY A 66 2.32 1.70 -6.71
CA GLY A 66 2.59 1.44 -8.12
C GLY A 66 3.95 0.79 -8.31
N SER A 67 4.11 -0.05 -9.35
CA SER A 67 5.42 -0.59 -9.73
C SER A 67 6.41 0.49 -10.20
N MET A 68 5.93 1.70 -10.53
CA MET A 68 6.76 2.85 -10.87
C MET A 68 7.18 3.70 -9.66
N SER A 69 6.79 3.33 -8.44
CA SER A 69 7.27 3.97 -7.18
C SER A 69 8.77 3.92 -6.98
N GLY A 70 9.48 3.06 -7.72
CA GLY A 70 10.90 2.79 -7.51
C GLY A 70 11.19 1.76 -6.41
N TYR A 71 10.15 1.19 -5.80
CA TYR A 71 10.28 0.16 -4.76
C TYR A 71 9.84 -1.23 -5.24
N PRO A 72 10.35 -2.31 -4.63
CA PRO A 72 10.02 -3.67 -5.04
C PRO A 72 8.53 -3.98 -4.84
N LEU A 73 7.82 -4.30 -5.92
CA LEU A 73 6.45 -4.79 -5.84
C LEU A 73 6.41 -6.32 -5.69
N THR A 74 7.07 -6.84 -4.66
CA THR A 74 7.13 -8.29 -4.37
C THR A 74 6.33 -8.65 -3.13
N LYS A 75 5.92 -9.92 -3.02
CA LYS A 75 5.15 -10.39 -1.86
C LYS A 75 5.90 -10.19 -0.54
N ASP A 76 7.21 -10.44 -0.52
CA ASP A 76 8.04 -10.26 0.68
C ASP A 76 8.11 -8.79 1.10
N PHE A 77 8.24 -7.86 0.14
CA PHE A 77 8.24 -6.43 0.42
C PHE A 77 6.90 -5.95 0.98
N LEU A 78 5.79 -6.34 0.35
CA LEU A 78 4.44 -6.02 0.84
C LEU A 78 4.18 -6.61 2.23
N VAL A 79 4.75 -7.78 2.56
CA VAL A 79 4.65 -8.38 3.90
C VAL A 79 5.41 -7.55 4.94
N GLU A 80 6.61 -7.04 4.63
CA GLU A 80 7.33 -6.16 5.56
C GLU A 80 6.62 -4.81 5.76
N MET A 81 6.08 -4.22 4.68
CA MET A 81 5.18 -3.06 4.76
C MET A 81 3.97 -3.37 5.67
N ASN A 82 3.28 -4.50 5.45
CA ASN A 82 2.16 -4.90 6.29
C ASN A 82 2.54 -5.04 7.77
N LYS A 83 3.67 -5.68 8.07
CA LYS A 83 4.16 -5.85 9.44
C LYS A 83 4.46 -4.51 10.11
N ARG A 84 4.84 -3.50 9.35
CA ARG A 84 5.19 -2.18 9.88
C ARG A 84 3.97 -1.29 10.14
N TRP A 85 2.96 -1.32 9.26
CA TRP A 85 1.78 -0.44 9.34
C TRP A 85 0.50 -1.13 9.85
N PHE A 86 0.35 -2.45 9.67
CA PHE A 86 -0.93 -3.16 9.86
C PHE A 86 -0.91 -4.30 10.89
N ARG A 87 0.24 -4.65 11.49
CA ARG A 87 0.42 -5.82 12.38
C ARG A 87 -0.50 -5.90 13.61
N LYS A 88 -1.34 -4.89 13.89
CA LYS A 88 -2.36 -4.93 14.95
C LYS A 88 -3.78 -5.24 14.45
N ILE A 89 -4.03 -5.33 13.14
CA ILE A 89 -5.33 -5.68 12.58
C ILE A 89 -5.39 -7.20 12.39
N THR A 90 -5.47 -7.93 13.50
CA THR A 90 -5.76 -9.37 13.49
C THR A 90 -7.11 -9.61 14.15
N LYS A 91 -8.22 -9.41 13.41
CA LYS A 91 -9.53 -10.08 13.63
C LYS A 91 -10.55 -9.71 12.52
N PRO A 92 -11.58 -10.55 12.32
CA PRO A 92 -12.20 -10.82 11.02
C PRO A 92 -13.09 -9.68 10.51
N LEU A 93 -13.31 -9.67 9.19
CA LEU A 93 -14.31 -8.90 8.44
C LEU A 93 -15.62 -8.72 9.24
N SER A 94 -15.75 -7.64 10.01
CA SER A 94 -17.05 -7.16 10.51
C SER A 94 -17.02 -5.77 11.15
N VAL A 95 -15.87 -5.10 11.31
CA VAL A 95 -15.82 -3.76 11.91
C VAL A 95 -15.15 -2.79 10.95
N MET A 96 -15.92 -2.44 9.93
CA MET A 96 -15.72 -1.29 9.06
C MET A 96 -15.94 -0.01 9.87
N LEU A 97 -14.92 0.50 10.58
CA LEU A 97 -14.79 1.88 11.06
C LEU A 97 -13.51 1.98 11.93
N VAL A 98 -12.75 3.07 11.80
CA VAL A 98 -11.51 3.42 12.55
C VAL A 98 -10.24 2.81 11.91
N LEU A 99 -9.48 3.43 11.00
CA LEU A 99 -9.15 4.84 10.73
C LEU A 99 -8.87 5.00 9.22
N VAL A 100 -9.65 5.86 8.58
CA VAL A 100 -9.38 6.39 7.23
C VAL A 100 -8.06 7.17 7.30
N ASN A 101 -7.14 6.91 6.38
CA ASN A 101 -5.80 7.51 6.24
C ASN A 101 -4.68 6.93 7.11
N VAL A 102 -4.24 5.71 6.79
CA VAL A 102 -2.93 5.23 7.26
C VAL A 102 -1.80 6.05 6.62
N CYS A 103 -2.02 6.61 5.42
CA CYS A 103 -1.03 7.40 4.69
C CYS A 103 -1.02 8.92 5.00
N LEU A 104 -1.99 9.49 5.72
CA LEU A 104 -1.98 10.91 6.15
C LEU A 104 -1.54 11.13 7.61
N LEU A 105 -1.18 10.07 8.34
CA LEU A 105 -0.57 10.27 9.64
C LEU A 105 0.86 10.79 9.42
N PRO A 106 1.24 11.93 10.03
CA PRO A 106 2.58 12.46 9.87
C PRO A 106 3.57 11.37 10.29
N SER A 107 4.45 11.00 9.36
CA SER A 107 5.74 10.43 9.69
C SER A 107 6.29 11.27 10.84
N VAL A 108 6.45 10.61 11.99
CA VAL A 108 6.86 11.17 13.30
C VAL A 108 7.70 12.44 13.22
#